data_AF-A0A0H4T9S7-F1
#
_entry.id   AF-A0A0H4T9S7-F1
#
_cell.length_a   1.000
_cell.length_b   1.000
_cell.length_c   1.000
_cell.angle_alpha   90.00
_cell.angle_beta   90.00
_cell.angle_gamma   90.00
#
_symmetry.space_group_name_H-M   'P 1'
#
loop_
_entity.id
_entity.type
_entity.pdbx_description
1 polymer ?
#
loop_
_entity_poly.entity_id
_entity_poly.type
_entity_poly.pdbx_seq_one_letter_code
_entity_poly.pdbx_strand_id
1 'polypeptide(L)'
;MGGRSRSDSGLDVARLRLRHQGINGPKQRNAADVVQWLVAVQAQDFAGAKWSLGLRLRQAKDSQIERAFNEGAILRTHLLRPTWHFV
;
A
#
# COMPACT_ATOMS: atom_id res chain seq x y z
N MET A 1 33.67 -21.46 2.10
CA MET A 1 32.26 -21.23 2.47
C MET A 1 32.19 -19.98 3.33
N GLY A 2 32.03 -18.81 2.72
CA GLY A 2 32.03 -17.53 3.43
C GLY A 2 30.67 -17.26 4.07
N GLY A 3 30.61 -17.34 5.41
CA GLY A 3 29.44 -16.91 6.17
C GLY A 3 29.21 -15.42 5.97
N ARG A 4 28.07 -15.04 5.41
CA ARG A 4 27.63 -13.64 5.38
C ARG A 4 27.31 -13.22 6.81
N SER A 5 28.17 -12.37 7.37
CA SER A 5 27.92 -11.64 8.62
C SER A 5 26.59 -10.87 8.49
N ARG A 6 25.57 -11.26 9.27
CA ARG A 6 24.30 -10.53 9.34
C ARG A 6 24.45 -9.34 10.28
N SER A 7 25.01 -8.24 9.79
CA SER A 7 24.85 -6.95 10.45
C SER A 7 23.58 -6.28 9.91
N ASP A 8 22.41 -6.82 10.25
CA ASP A 8 21.10 -6.22 9.91
C ASP A 8 20.89 -4.99 10.81
N SER A 9 21.49 -3.86 10.41
CA SER A 9 21.27 -2.59 11.09
C SER A 9 19.81 -2.14 10.89
N GLY A 10 19.24 -1.40 11.83
CA GLY A 10 17.85 -0.91 11.71
C GLY A 10 17.56 -0.12 10.42
N LEU A 11 18.59 0.48 9.83
CA LEU A 11 18.53 1.15 8.53
C LEU A 11 18.28 0.19 7.36
N ASP A 12 18.74 -1.06 7.45
CA ASP A 12 18.50 -2.07 6.43
C ASP A 12 17.03 -2.49 6.42
N VAL A 13 16.47 -2.80 7.59
CA VAL A 13 15.05 -3.12 7.76
C VAL A 13 14.15 -1.97 7.27
N ALA A 14 14.50 -0.71 7.56
CA ALA A 14 13.73 0.44 7.09
C ALA A 14 13.73 0.53 5.55
N ARG A 15 14.87 0.33 4.90
CA ARG A 15 14.98 0.32 3.43
C ARG A 15 14.19 -0.83 2.81
N LEU A 16 14.28 -2.03 3.40
CA LEU A 16 13.49 -3.19 2.99
C LEU A 16 11.99 -2.89 3.10
N ARG A 17 11.53 -2.29 4.20
CA ARG A 17 10.12 -1.92 4.38
C ARG A 17 9.65 -0.92 3.33
N LEU A 18 10.41 0.15 3.06
CA LEU A 18 10.04 1.11 2.02
C LEU A 18 9.90 0.45 0.64
N ARG A 19 10.80 -0.50 0.33
CA ARG A 19 10.77 -1.24 -0.93
C ARG A 19 9.57 -2.16 -0.99
N HIS A 20 9.35 -2.95 0.05
CA HIS A 20 8.24 -3.90 0.14
C HIS A 20 6.89 -3.21 0.28
N GLN A 21 6.80 -1.98 0.76
CA GLN A 21 5.56 -1.21 0.77
C GLN A 21 5.34 -0.41 -0.53
N GLY A 22 6.18 -0.61 -1.55
CA GLY A 22 6.02 0.04 -2.86
C GLY A 22 6.31 1.54 -2.85
N ILE A 23 6.99 2.08 -1.84
CA ILE A 23 7.36 3.51 -1.78
C ILE A 23 8.53 3.80 -2.72
N ASN A 24 9.63 3.06 -2.58
CA ASN A 24 10.81 3.14 -3.45
C ASN A 24 11.08 1.81 -4.19
N GLY A 25 10.11 0.90 -4.18
CA GLY A 25 10.16 -0.40 -4.87
C GLY A 25 9.22 -0.48 -6.08
N PRO A 26 8.97 -1.70 -6.60
CA PRO A 26 8.02 -1.93 -7.67
C PRO A 26 6.65 -1.33 -7.35
N LYS A 27 6.08 -0.64 -8.33
CA LYS A 27 4.74 -0.03 -8.24
C LYS A 27 3.70 -0.99 -8.80
N GLN A 28 2.50 -0.98 -8.22
CA GLN A 28 1.41 -1.83 -8.67
C GLN A 28 0.66 -1.25 -9.86
N ARG A 29 -0.10 -2.11 -10.53
CA ARG A 29 -0.76 -1.78 -11.80
C ARG A 29 -2.08 -1.05 -11.58
N ASN A 30 -2.85 -1.47 -10.58
CA ASN A 30 -4.14 -0.88 -10.22
C ASN A 30 -4.29 -0.74 -8.70
N ALA A 31 -5.31 0.00 -8.27
CA ALA A 31 -5.53 0.32 -6.86
C ALA A 31 -5.86 -0.90 -5.99
N ALA A 32 -6.61 -1.88 -6.54
CA ALA A 32 -6.95 -3.12 -5.83
C ALA A 32 -5.69 -3.97 -5.55
N ASP A 33 -4.76 -4.05 -6.51
CA ASP A 33 -3.47 -4.72 -6.31
C ASP A 33 -2.67 -4.08 -5.15
N VAL A 34 -2.75 -2.75 -4.97
CA VAL A 34 -2.09 -2.07 -3.85
C VAL A 34 -2.74 -2.47 -2.52
N VAL A 35 -4.07 -2.46 -2.45
CA VAL A 35 -4.81 -2.85 -1.24
C VAL A 35 -4.53 -4.31 -0.90
N GLN A 36 -4.61 -5.21 -1.87
CA GLN A 36 -4.30 -6.62 -1.72
C GLN A 36 -2.87 -6.84 -1.20
N TRP A 37 -1.90 -6.12 -1.77
CA TRP A 37 -0.50 -6.22 -1.36
C TRP A 37 -0.25 -5.71 0.07
N LEU A 38 -0.97 -4.67 0.50
CA LEU A 38 -0.88 -4.11 1.85
C LEU A 38 -1.83 -4.79 2.85
N VAL A 39 -2.65 -5.74 2.40
CA VAL A 39 -3.71 -6.45 3.12
C VAL A 39 -4.89 -5.56 3.52
N ALA A 40 -4.63 -4.36 4.04
CA ALA A 40 -5.63 -3.34 4.32
C ALA A 40 -4.96 -1.96 4.36
N VAL A 41 -5.70 -0.91 3.97
CA VAL A 41 -5.21 0.47 4.04
C VAL A 41 -6.20 1.31 4.84
N GLN A 42 -5.76 1.89 5.96
CA GLN A 42 -6.62 2.75 6.77
C GLN A 42 -7.15 3.91 5.90
N ALA A 43 -8.47 4.07 5.90
CA ALA A 43 -9.23 5.00 5.08
C ALA A 43 -10.22 5.83 5.90
N GLN A 44 -9.84 6.20 7.13
CA GLN A 44 -10.61 7.15 7.96
C GLN A 44 -10.75 8.49 7.25
N ASP A 45 -9.63 9.02 6.74
CA ASP A 45 -9.59 10.08 5.74
C ASP A 45 -9.51 9.44 4.34
N PHE A 46 -10.57 9.64 3.54
CA PHE A 46 -10.69 9.05 2.20
C PHE A 46 -9.67 9.65 1.22
N ALA A 47 -9.44 10.96 1.27
CA ALA A 47 -8.52 11.63 0.35
C ALA A 47 -7.06 11.21 0.63
N GLY A 48 -6.66 11.16 1.90
CA GLY A 48 -5.36 10.65 2.32
C GLY A 48 -5.15 9.18 1.94
N ALA A 49 -6.19 8.34 2.02
CA ALA A 49 -6.12 6.96 1.58
C ALA A 49 -5.94 6.83 0.06
N LYS A 50 -6.69 7.59 -0.75
CA LYS A 50 -6.49 7.65 -2.21
C LYS A 50 -5.07 8.09 -2.55
N TRP A 51 -4.55 9.14 -1.89
CA TRP A 51 -3.17 9.57 -2.07
C TRP A 51 -2.17 8.45 -1.77
N SER A 52 -2.35 7.75 -0.65
CA SER A 52 -1.52 6.61 -0.25
C SER A 52 -1.51 5.50 -1.31
N LEU A 53 -2.66 5.18 -1.91
CA LEU A 53 -2.73 4.23 -3.03
C LEU A 53 -2.01 4.78 -4.26
N GLY A 54 -2.27 6.05 -4.63
CA GLY A 54 -1.64 6.72 -5.77
C GLY A 54 -0.12 6.70 -5.74
N LEU A 55 0.50 6.93 -4.57
CA LEU A 55 1.96 6.84 -4.39
C LEU A 55 2.55 5.48 -4.78
N ARG A 56 1.75 4.42 -4.80
CA ARG A 56 2.16 3.03 -5.04
C ARG A 56 1.75 2.51 -6.42
N LEU A 57 1.15 3.35 -7.27
CA LEU A 57 0.76 3.00 -8.63
C LEU A 57 1.82 3.39 -9.66
N ARG A 58 1.92 2.62 -10.76
CA ARG A 58 2.80 2.94 -11.90
C ARG A 58 2.39 4.23 -12.61
N GLN A 59 1.09 4.45 -12.76
CA GLN A 59 0.49 5.65 -13.33
C GLN A 59 -0.71 6.01 -12.45
N ALA A 60 -0.53 6.98 -11.57
CA ALA A 60 -1.56 7.37 -10.62
C ALA A 60 -2.51 8.40 -11.25
N LYS A 61 -3.79 8.06 -11.33
CA LYS A 61 -4.87 9.02 -11.55
C LYS A 61 -5.91 8.82 -10.46
N ASP A 62 -6.33 9.91 -9.84
CA ASP A 62 -7.33 9.87 -8.76
C ASP A 62 -8.63 9.19 -9.23
N SER A 63 -9.07 9.49 -10.46
CA SER A 63 -10.25 8.88 -11.08
C SER A 63 -10.17 7.36 -11.26
N GLN A 64 -8.97 6.77 -11.39
CA GLN A 64 -8.82 5.32 -11.47
C GLN A 64 -9.02 4.65 -10.11
N ILE A 65 -8.63 5.34 -9.03
CA ILE A 65 -8.83 4.87 -7.65
C ILE A 65 -10.30 4.98 -7.28
N GLU A 66 -10.94 6.11 -7.60
CA GLU A 66 -12.38 6.29 -7.39
C GLU A 66 -13.20 5.28 -8.16
N ARG A 67 -12.83 5.00 -9.42
CA ARG A 67 -13.49 3.96 -10.21
C ARG A 67 -13.40 2.59 -9.54
N ALA A 68 -12.22 2.18 -9.08
CA ALA A 68 -12.04 0.90 -8.39
C ALA A 68 -12.89 0.79 -7.12
N PHE A 69 -13.03 1.88 -6.38
CA PHE A 69 -13.93 1.96 -5.23
C PHE A 69 -15.41 1.86 -5.64
N ASN A 70 -15.85 2.65 -6.62
CA ASN A 70 -17.24 2.70 -7.08
C ASN A 70 -17.71 1.38 -7.73
N GLU A 71 -16.81 0.67 -8.41
CA GLU A 71 -17.07 -0.65 -9.01
C GLU A 71 -17.00 -1.79 -7.98
N GLY A 72 -16.67 -1.50 -6.71
CA GLY A 72 -16.58 -2.49 -5.64
C GLY A 72 -15.32 -3.37 -5.69
N ALA A 73 -14.33 -3.04 -6.52
CA ALA A 73 -13.03 -3.71 -6.53
C ALA A 73 -12.19 -3.39 -5.27
N ILE A 74 -12.56 -2.32 -4.56
CA ILE A 74 -12.07 -1.98 -3.21
C ILE A 74 -13.28 -1.63 -2.36
N LEU A 75 -13.42 -2.25 -1.20
CA LEU A 75 -14.48 -1.96 -0.24
C LEU A 75 -13.95 -1.08 0.89
N ARG A 76 -14.77 -0.14 1.38
CA ARG A 76 -14.45 0.65 2.58
C ARG A 76 -15.32 0.17 3.74
N THR A 77 -14.71 -0.48 4.73
CA THR A 77 -15.42 -1.06 5.88
C THR A 77 -14.61 -0.95 7.17
N HIS A 78 -15.22 -1.23 8.31
CA HIS A 78 -14.51 -1.30 9.59
C HIS A 78 -13.77 -2.65 9.72
N LEU A 79 -12.49 -2.60 10.11
CA LEU A 79 -11.67 -3.81 10.24
C LEU A 79 -10.77 -3.78 11.49
N LEU A 80 -9.58 -3.21 11.39
CA LEU A 80 -8.59 -3.22 12.47
C LEU A 80 -8.85 -2.05 13.43
N ARG A 81 -8.96 -2.33 14.73
CA ARG A 81 -9.17 -1.33 15.80
C ARG A 81 -10.23 -0.26 15.41
N PRO A 82 -11.49 -0.66 15.42
CA PRO A 82 -12.58 -0.29 14.48
C PRO A 82 -12.43 1.06 13.75
N THR A 83 -11.43 1.21 12.87
CA THR A 83 -11.36 2.32 11.91
C THR A 83 -11.75 1.87 10.51
N TRP A 84 -12.11 2.82 9.65
CA TRP A 84 -12.37 2.55 8.24
C TRP A 84 -11.10 2.11 7.52
N HIS A 85 -11.21 1.06 6.69
CA HIS A 85 -10.13 0.53 5.87
C HIS A 85 -10.64 0.24 4.45
N PHE A 86 -9.76 0.42 3.48
CA PHE A 86 -9.85 -0.23 2.18
C PHE A 86 -9.39 -1.68 2.30
N VAL A 87 -10.21 -2.59 1.79
CA VAL A 87 -9.97 -4.04 1.66
C VAL A 87 -10.41 -4.53 0.28
#